data_AF-A0A7K8TLA2-F1
#
_entry.id   AF-A0A7K8TLA2-F1
#
_cell.length_a   1.000
_cell.length_b   1.000
_cell.length_c   1.000
_cell.angle_alpha   90.00
_cell.angle_beta   90.00
_cell.angle_gamma   90.00
#
_symmetry.space_group_name_H-M   'P 1'
#
loop_
_entity.id
_entity.type
_entity.pdbx_description
1 polymer ?
#
loop_
_entity_poly.entity_id
_entity_poly.type
_entity_poly.pdbx_seq_one_letter_code
_entity_poly.pdbx_strand_id
1 'polypeptide(L)'
;QTSMKNMERELVCPVCKEMYKQPLALPCAHNVCHVCAGDVLLQHGYLCCEPTSEPSSPAATPATRSPRLGRRAVPKPDRLDRLLKSGFGTYPGRKRGTVHPQTVTFPCPACQRDVDLGERGLGGLFRNLTLERVVERYRQTINISAAIMCQFCKPPQLEATKGCTECKSSFCNECFKLYHPWGTQKAQHEPTPPTLTFRPK
;
A
#
# COMPACT_ATOMS: atom_id res chain seq x y z
N GLN A 1 21.98 -21.24 13.44
CA GLN A 1 21.44 -19.89 13.07
C GLN A 1 21.30 -19.65 11.56
N THR A 2 21.81 -20.51 10.67
CA THR A 2 21.70 -20.34 9.20
C THR A 2 20.28 -20.45 8.66
N SER A 3 19.43 -21.28 9.29
CA SER A 3 18.04 -21.50 8.84
C SER A 3 17.15 -20.26 8.92
N MET A 4 17.26 -19.42 9.95
CA MET A 4 16.42 -18.23 10.10
C MET A 4 16.81 -17.14 9.09
N LYS A 5 18.12 -16.96 8.85
CA LYS A 5 18.64 -16.01 7.85
C LYS A 5 18.25 -16.38 6.42
N ASN A 6 18.16 -17.68 6.11
CA ASN A 6 17.71 -18.12 4.80
C ASN A 6 16.22 -17.81 4.57
N MET A 7 15.39 -18.04 5.59
CA MET A 7 13.96 -17.72 5.55
C MET A 7 13.72 -16.21 5.41
N GLU A 8 14.54 -15.37 6.04
CA GLU A 8 14.45 -13.91 5.93
C GLU A 8 14.54 -13.42 4.48
N ARG A 9 15.48 -13.98 3.69
CA ARG A 9 15.71 -13.56 2.30
C ARG A 9 14.53 -13.83 1.39
N GLU A 10 13.73 -14.87 1.69
CA GLU A 10 12.53 -15.23 0.94
C GLU A 10 11.33 -14.33 1.27
N LEU A 11 11.36 -13.65 2.42
CA LEU A 11 10.27 -12.81 2.92
C LEU A 11 10.45 -11.32 2.64
N VAL A 12 11.45 -10.97 1.81
CA VAL A 12 11.80 -9.59 1.46
C VAL A 12 11.29 -9.21 0.07
N CYS A 13 10.76 -8.00 -0.04
CA CYS A 13 10.32 -7.41 -1.29
C CYS A 13 11.52 -7.05 -2.19
N PRO A 14 11.51 -7.41 -3.48
CA PRO A 14 12.61 -7.11 -4.40
C PRO A 14 12.78 -5.62 -4.67
N VAL A 15 11.76 -4.78 -4.42
CA VAL A 15 11.78 -3.34 -4.67
C VAL A 15 12.34 -2.58 -3.46
N CYS A 16 11.62 -2.59 -2.34
CA CYS A 16 12.02 -1.82 -1.16
C CYS A 16 13.09 -2.49 -0.28
N LYS A 17 13.44 -3.76 -0.54
CA LYS A 17 14.39 -4.56 0.26
C LYS A 17 14.00 -4.76 1.73
N GLU A 18 12.76 -4.43 2.07
CA GLU A 18 12.14 -4.69 3.37
C GLU A 18 11.24 -5.92 3.32
N MET A 19 10.92 -6.47 4.48
CA MET A 19 9.91 -7.53 4.59
C MET A 19 8.58 -7.10 3.96
N TYR A 20 7.89 -8.01 3.25
CA TYR A 20 6.67 -7.65 2.51
C TYR A 20 5.62 -6.92 3.37
N LYS A 21 4.97 -5.92 2.77
CA LYS A 21 3.85 -5.16 3.33
C LYS A 21 2.72 -5.19 2.31
N GLN A 22 1.60 -5.83 2.65
CA GLN A 22 0.47 -6.03 1.74
C GLN A 22 0.92 -6.54 0.35
N PRO A 23 1.54 -7.73 0.27
CA PRO A 23 2.06 -8.25 -0.98
C PRO A 23 0.94 -8.50 -2.00
N LEU A 24 1.12 -8.00 -3.22
CA LEU A 24 0.29 -8.30 -4.39
C LEU A 24 0.91 -9.47 -5.16
N ALA A 25 0.07 -10.45 -5.50
CA ALA A 25 0.43 -11.57 -6.35
C ALA A 25 0.27 -11.18 -7.83
N LEU A 26 1.39 -11.16 -8.55
CA LEU A 26 1.42 -10.92 -9.99
C LEU A 26 1.05 -12.20 -10.76
N PRO A 27 0.45 -12.12 -11.96
CA PRO A 27 0.23 -13.25 -12.85
C PRO A 27 1.46 -14.13 -13.12
N CYS A 28 2.66 -13.58 -13.01
CA CYS A 28 3.92 -14.32 -13.12
C CYS A 28 4.32 -15.09 -11.84
N ALA A 29 3.41 -15.21 -10.87
CA ALA A 29 3.56 -15.84 -9.55
C ALA A 29 4.60 -15.20 -8.60
N HIS A 30 5.04 -13.97 -8.89
CA HIS A 30 5.89 -13.18 -8.00
C HIS A 30 5.08 -12.23 -7.13
N ASN A 31 5.69 -11.77 -6.04
CA ASN A 31 5.06 -10.87 -5.08
C ASN A 31 5.82 -9.54 -5.01
N VAL A 32 5.08 -8.45 -4.87
CA VAL A 32 5.62 -7.10 -4.64
C VAL A 32 4.69 -6.39 -3.65
N CYS A 33 5.19 -5.52 -2.77
CA CYS A 33 4.33 -4.73 -1.89
C CYS A 33 3.37 -3.85 -2.71
N HIS A 34 2.16 -3.62 -2.21
CA HIS A 34 1.18 -2.76 -2.87
C HIS A 34 1.74 -1.37 -3.24
N VAL A 35 2.40 -0.70 -2.28
CA VAL A 35 3.02 0.62 -2.50
C VAL A 35 4.13 0.53 -3.54
N CYS A 36 5.02 -0.45 -3.42
CA CYS A 36 6.13 -0.63 -4.37
C CYS A 36 5.65 -0.91 -5.79
N ALA A 37 4.55 -1.63 -5.97
CA ALA A 37 3.97 -1.85 -7.29
C ALA A 37 3.44 -0.52 -7.89
N GLY A 38 2.86 0.36 -7.07
CA GLY A 38 2.48 1.71 -7.47
C GLY A 38 3.68 2.55 -7.90
N ASP A 39 4.75 2.55 -7.12
CA ASP A 39 5.97 3.30 -7.42
C ASP A 39 6.61 2.86 -8.73
N VAL A 40 6.67 1.54 -8.99
CA VAL A 40 7.19 0.98 -10.24
C VAL A 40 6.36 1.45 -11.45
N LEU A 41 5.03 1.46 -11.33
CA LEU A 41 4.18 1.96 -12.42
C LEU A 41 4.39 3.45 -12.69
N LEU A 42 4.51 4.27 -11.64
CA LEU A 42 4.78 5.70 -11.77
C LEU A 42 6.13 5.97 -12.47
N GLN A 43 7.17 5.21 -12.12
CA GLN A 43 8.49 5.32 -12.77
C GLN A 43 8.46 4.92 -14.25
N HIS A 44 7.62 3.97 -14.62
CA HIS A 44 7.46 3.50 -16.00
C HIS A 44 6.53 4.38 -16.85
N GLY A 45 6.13 5.56 -16.36
CA GLY A 45 5.36 6.52 -17.14
C GLY A 45 3.87 6.23 -17.21
N TYR A 46 3.36 5.29 -16.40
CA TYR A 46 1.93 5.16 -16.12
C TYR A 46 1.53 6.24 -15.13
N LEU A 47 1.58 7.49 -15.58
CA LEU A 47 0.75 8.51 -14.98
C LEU A 47 -0.69 8.06 -15.20
N CYS A 48 -1.48 7.96 -14.13
CA CYS A 48 -2.92 8.14 -14.31
C CYS A 48 -3.07 9.38 -15.18
N CYS A 49 -3.66 9.23 -16.37
CA CYS A 49 -4.17 10.39 -17.06
C CYS A 49 -5.23 10.98 -16.11
N GLU A 50 -4.83 12.00 -15.35
CA GLU A 50 -5.76 13.02 -14.95
C GLU A 50 -6.52 13.40 -16.22
N PRO A 51 -7.86 13.39 -16.24
CA PRO A 51 -8.58 14.11 -17.27
C PRO A 51 -8.31 15.60 -17.03
N THR A 52 -7.13 16.08 -17.43
CA THR A 52 -6.81 17.49 -17.36
C THR A 52 -7.73 18.23 -18.30
N SER A 53 -8.29 19.32 -17.77
CA SER A 53 -8.97 20.43 -18.43
C SER A 53 -10.39 20.17 -18.92
N GLU A 54 -11.34 20.32 -18.00
CA GLU A 54 -12.50 21.18 -18.26
C GLU A 54 -12.01 22.43 -19.03
N PRO A 55 -12.55 22.75 -20.21
CA PRO A 55 -12.39 24.08 -20.76
C PRO A 55 -13.21 24.99 -19.85
N SER A 56 -12.47 25.81 -19.10
CA SER A 56 -12.95 27.04 -18.48
C SER A 56 -14.09 27.65 -19.30
N SER A 57 -15.30 27.57 -18.75
CA SER A 57 -16.43 28.38 -19.19
C SER A 57 -16.20 29.81 -18.72
N PRO A 58 -16.35 30.83 -19.58
CA PRO A 58 -16.73 32.15 -19.13
C PRO A 58 -17.95 32.60 -19.95
N ALA A 59 -19.14 32.35 -19.45
CA ALA A 59 -20.31 33.19 -19.75
C ALA A 59 -21.46 32.87 -18.80
N ALA A 60 -21.44 33.51 -17.62
CA ALA A 60 -22.67 33.91 -16.94
C ALA A 60 -23.30 35.02 -17.81
N THR A 61 -24.56 34.99 -18.24
CA THR A 61 -25.77 35.28 -17.45
C THR A 61 -27.00 35.21 -18.37
N PRO A 62 -28.23 35.17 -17.80
CA PRO A 62 -29.47 34.87 -18.52
C PRO A 62 -30.19 36.13 -19.04
N ALA A 63 -31.25 35.87 -19.81
CA ALA A 63 -32.31 36.78 -20.25
C ALA A 63 -31.98 37.72 -21.43
N THR A 64 -32.66 37.49 -22.55
CA THR A 64 -33.83 38.32 -22.92
C THR A 64 -34.48 37.76 -24.19
N ARG A 65 -35.82 37.84 -24.22
CA ARG A 65 -36.73 37.76 -25.38
C ARG A 65 -37.24 36.39 -25.86
N SER A 66 -38.34 35.97 -25.24
CA SER A 66 -39.56 35.59 -25.98
C SER A 66 -40.28 36.90 -26.42
N PRO A 67 -41.16 36.97 -27.45
CA PRO A 67 -42.28 36.03 -27.65
C PRO A 67 -42.79 35.79 -29.10
N ARG A 68 -43.50 34.67 -29.32
CA ARG A 68 -44.92 34.60 -29.77
C ARG A 68 -45.23 33.35 -30.62
N LEU A 69 -46.17 32.57 -30.05
CA LEU A 69 -47.39 32.02 -30.66
C LEU A 69 -47.28 31.02 -31.83
N GLY A 70 -47.65 29.77 -31.52
CA GLY A 70 -48.82 29.17 -32.19
C GLY A 70 -48.65 27.78 -32.81
N ARG A 71 -49.31 26.80 -32.17
CA ARG A 71 -50.19 25.74 -32.72
C ARG A 71 -49.83 24.32 -32.28
N ARG A 72 -50.90 23.60 -31.92
CA ARG A 72 -51.01 22.25 -31.34
C ARG A 72 -50.80 21.14 -32.39
N ALA A 73 -50.24 19.99 -31.98
CA ALA A 73 -50.75 18.65 -32.31
C ALA A 73 -49.99 17.54 -31.54
N VAL A 74 -50.74 16.55 -31.04
CA VAL A 74 -50.33 15.20 -30.57
C VAL A 74 -51.10 14.24 -31.52
N PRO A 75 -50.68 13.01 -31.93
CA PRO A 75 -50.06 11.98 -31.07
C PRO A 75 -49.19 10.85 -31.73
N LYS A 76 -48.70 9.94 -30.87
CA LYS A 76 -48.46 8.46 -31.03
C LYS A 76 -47.13 7.88 -31.62
N PRO A 77 -46.81 6.60 -31.27
CA PRO A 77 -45.47 6.01 -31.22
C PRO A 77 -45.17 5.01 -32.37
N ASP A 78 -43.94 4.51 -32.35
CA ASP A 78 -43.39 3.32 -33.05
C ASP A 78 -43.36 3.32 -34.58
N ARG A 79 -42.15 3.30 -35.16
CA ARG A 79 -41.69 2.18 -35.99
C ARG A 79 -40.25 2.30 -36.49
N LEU A 80 -39.54 1.20 -36.28
CA LEU A 80 -38.44 0.61 -37.06
C LEU A 80 -38.45 0.99 -38.56
N ASP A 81 -37.33 1.47 -39.11
CA ASP A 81 -36.45 0.71 -40.02
C ASP A 81 -35.57 1.62 -40.90
N ARG A 82 -34.29 1.23 -41.00
CA ARG A 82 -33.29 1.49 -42.06
C ARG A 82 -33.30 2.80 -42.86
N LEU A 83 -32.22 3.57 -42.67
CA LEU A 83 -31.63 4.39 -43.74
C LEU A 83 -30.12 4.12 -43.85
N LEU A 84 -29.76 3.22 -44.77
CA LEU A 84 -28.61 3.51 -45.63
C LEU A 84 -29.03 4.69 -46.52
N LYS A 85 -28.61 5.90 -46.18
CA LYS A 85 -28.41 6.94 -47.18
C LYS A 85 -27.38 7.98 -46.76
N SER A 86 -26.29 7.93 -47.51
CA SER A 86 -25.21 8.88 -47.64
C SER A 86 -25.67 10.34 -47.59
N GLY A 87 -25.12 11.09 -46.63
CA GLY A 87 -25.03 12.54 -46.67
C GLY A 87 -23.58 12.94 -46.51
N PHE A 88 -22.90 13.25 -47.61
CA PHE A 88 -21.62 13.94 -47.61
C PHE A 88 -21.88 15.37 -47.12
N GLY A 89 -21.43 15.67 -45.91
CA GLY A 89 -21.44 17.00 -45.30
C GLY A 89 -20.03 17.30 -44.79
N THR A 90 -19.42 18.30 -45.41
CA THR A 90 -18.03 18.73 -45.28
C THR A 90 -17.67 19.24 -43.88
N TYR A 91 -16.99 18.41 -43.08
CA TYR A 91 -16.00 18.83 -42.06
C TYR A 91 -14.98 17.70 -41.90
N PRO A 92 -13.66 17.96 -41.88
CA PRO A 92 -12.69 16.91 -41.63
C PRO A 92 -12.91 16.39 -40.21
N GLY A 93 -13.44 15.17 -40.14
CA GLY A 93 -13.72 14.48 -38.90
C GLY A 93 -12.45 14.41 -38.06
N ARG A 94 -12.51 14.98 -36.85
CA ARG A 94 -11.81 14.39 -35.72
C ARG A 94 -12.40 12.99 -35.60
N LYS A 95 -11.73 11.99 -36.18
CA LYS A 95 -11.99 10.60 -35.83
C LYS A 95 -11.99 10.58 -34.32
N ARG A 96 -13.13 10.28 -33.70
CA ARG A 96 -13.19 9.89 -32.31
C ARG A 96 -12.31 8.65 -32.28
N GLY A 97 -11.03 8.85 -31.96
CA GLY A 97 -10.07 7.78 -31.86
C GLY A 97 -10.73 6.74 -30.99
N THR A 98 -10.83 5.52 -31.52
CA THR A 98 -11.07 4.32 -30.74
C THR A 98 -10.48 4.53 -29.36
N VAL A 99 -11.33 4.59 -28.32
CA VAL A 99 -10.85 4.55 -26.93
C VAL A 99 -10.21 3.18 -26.83
N HIS A 100 -8.92 3.12 -27.11
CA HIS A 100 -8.15 1.89 -27.02
C HIS A 100 -8.25 1.50 -25.55
N PRO A 101 -8.69 0.27 -25.21
CA PRO A 101 -8.58 -0.20 -23.85
C PRO A 101 -7.11 -0.06 -23.48
N GLN A 102 -6.81 0.83 -22.53
CA GLN A 102 -5.45 1.09 -22.07
C GLN A 102 -5.09 -0.09 -21.18
N THR A 103 -4.52 -1.13 -21.79
CA THR A 103 -3.95 -2.25 -21.07
C THR A 103 -2.68 -1.76 -20.39
N VAL A 104 -2.69 -1.73 -19.05
CA VAL A 104 -1.52 -1.36 -18.26
C VAL A 104 -0.61 -2.58 -18.17
N THR A 105 0.63 -2.46 -18.62
CA THR A 105 1.64 -3.50 -18.43
C THR A 105 2.51 -3.16 -17.22
N PHE A 106 2.89 -4.17 -16.47
CA PHE A 106 3.70 -4.04 -15.26
C PHE A 106 5.01 -4.83 -15.40
N PRO A 107 6.17 -4.17 -15.34
CA PRO A 107 7.45 -4.87 -15.39
C PRO A 107 7.73 -5.53 -14.04
N CYS A 108 7.78 -6.86 -14.01
CA CYS A 108 8.03 -7.59 -12.77
C CYS A 108 9.51 -7.45 -12.33
N PRO A 109 9.81 -6.86 -11.16
CA PRO A 109 11.19 -6.67 -10.71
C PRO A 109 11.91 -7.97 -10.33
N ALA A 110 11.16 -9.08 -10.14
CA ALA A 110 11.72 -10.37 -9.76
C ALA A 110 12.14 -11.22 -10.97
N CYS A 111 11.34 -11.23 -12.05
CA CYS A 111 11.61 -12.06 -13.23
C CYS A 111 11.76 -11.29 -14.55
N GLN A 112 11.71 -9.95 -14.50
CA GLN A 112 11.89 -9.04 -15.64
C GLN A 112 10.90 -9.24 -16.80
N ARG A 113 9.82 -9.99 -16.57
CA ARG A 113 8.72 -10.14 -17.53
C ARG A 113 7.70 -9.03 -17.33
N ASP A 114 7.21 -8.49 -18.44
CA ASP A 114 6.05 -7.61 -18.45
C ASP A 114 4.77 -8.41 -18.24
N VAL A 115 3.90 -7.89 -17.37
CA VAL A 115 2.68 -8.56 -16.94
C VAL A 115 1.49 -7.66 -17.22
N ASP A 116 0.51 -8.20 -17.94
CA ASP A 116 -0.72 -7.45 -18.27
C ASP A 116 -1.63 -7.33 -17.04
N LEU A 117 -1.89 -6.10 -16.59
CA LEU A 117 -2.79 -5.80 -15.48
C LEU A 117 -4.25 -5.55 -15.93
N GLY A 118 -4.47 -5.41 -17.24
CA GLY A 118 -5.77 -5.08 -17.81
C GLY A 118 -6.26 -3.68 -17.39
N GLU A 119 -7.58 -3.46 -17.51
CA GLU A 119 -8.22 -2.15 -17.28
C GLU A 119 -8.28 -1.75 -15.80
N ARG A 120 -8.19 -2.72 -14.87
CA ARG A 120 -8.26 -2.49 -13.42
C ARG A 120 -6.90 -2.14 -12.79
N GLY A 121 -5.80 -2.24 -13.55
CA GLY A 121 -4.45 -1.98 -13.05
C GLY A 121 -4.13 -2.81 -11.80
N LEU A 122 -3.43 -2.21 -10.83
CA LEU A 122 -3.08 -2.88 -9.56
C LEU A 122 -4.29 -3.29 -8.73
N GLY A 123 -5.42 -2.58 -8.86
CA GLY A 123 -6.65 -2.91 -8.14
C GLY A 123 -7.26 -4.26 -8.58
N GLY A 124 -6.85 -4.78 -9.74
CA GLY A 124 -7.22 -6.11 -10.21
C GLY A 124 -6.36 -7.25 -9.66
N LEU A 125 -5.24 -6.95 -8.98
CA LEU A 125 -4.33 -7.96 -8.45
C LEU A 125 -4.79 -8.47 -7.08
N PHE A 126 -4.53 -9.76 -6.83
CA PHE A 126 -4.87 -10.37 -5.55
C PHE A 126 -3.83 -10.06 -4.48
N ARG A 127 -4.28 -9.72 -3.28
CA ARG A 127 -3.41 -9.67 -2.10
C ARG A 127 -3.06 -11.09 -1.64
N ASN A 128 -1.77 -11.36 -1.46
CA ASN A 128 -1.28 -12.63 -0.95
C ASN A 128 -1.30 -12.66 0.59
N LEU A 129 -2.46 -12.97 1.16
CA LEU A 129 -2.65 -13.03 2.61
C LEU A 129 -1.83 -14.14 3.27
N THR A 130 -1.48 -15.21 2.54
CA THR A 130 -0.64 -16.28 3.06
C THR A 130 0.77 -15.77 3.33
N LEU A 131 1.36 -15.06 2.37
CA LEU A 131 2.67 -14.43 2.53
C LEU A 131 2.65 -13.37 3.64
N GLU A 132 1.59 -12.57 3.71
CA GLU A 132 1.39 -11.59 4.79
C GLU A 132 1.40 -12.27 6.18
N ARG A 133 0.68 -13.39 6.35
CA ARG A 133 0.67 -14.16 7.60
C ARG A 133 2.01 -14.82 7.92
N VAL A 134 2.76 -15.25 6.91
CA VAL A 134 4.11 -15.84 7.11
C VAL A 134 5.09 -14.77 7.57
N VAL A 135 5.10 -13.60 6.91
CA VAL A 135 5.91 -12.44 7.30
C VAL A 135 5.58 -12.01 8.73
N GLU A 136 4.30 -11.96 9.08
CA GLU A 136 3.88 -11.57 10.43
C GLU A 136 4.36 -12.55 11.50
N ARG A 137 4.21 -13.86 11.26
CA ARG A 137 4.76 -14.88 12.17
C ARG A 137 6.28 -14.80 12.28
N TYR A 138 6.97 -14.58 11.16
CA TYR A 138 8.42 -14.41 11.18
C TYR A 138 8.82 -13.21 12.06
N ARG A 139 8.17 -12.05 11.87
CA ARG A 139 8.37 -10.86 12.72
C ARG A 139 8.17 -11.16 14.19
N GLN A 140 7.13 -11.92 14.54
CA GLN A 140 6.89 -12.32 15.92
C GLN A 140 7.98 -13.24 16.44
N THR A 141 8.42 -14.22 15.66
CA THR A 141 9.51 -15.13 16.07
C THR A 141 10.83 -14.40 16.26
N ILE A 142 11.21 -13.47 15.36
CA ILE A 142 12.43 -12.67 15.53
C ILE A 142 12.31 -11.75 16.74
N ASN A 143 11.15 -11.12 16.97
CA ASN A 143 10.94 -10.22 18.11
C ASN A 143 10.99 -10.95 19.45
N ILE A 144 10.50 -12.20 19.50
CA ILE A 144 10.59 -13.04 20.70
C ILE A 144 12.02 -13.55 20.92
N SER A 145 12.72 -13.89 19.83
CA SER A 145 14.11 -14.38 19.89
C SER A 145 15.16 -13.27 19.99
N ALA A 146 14.76 -12.00 19.83
CA ALA A 146 15.65 -10.85 19.95
C ALA A 146 16.05 -10.69 21.41
N ALA A 147 17.35 -10.65 21.66
CA ALA A 147 17.87 -10.34 22.99
C ALA A 147 17.33 -8.98 23.43
N ILE A 148 16.72 -8.95 24.61
CA ILE A 148 16.19 -7.72 25.19
C ILE A 148 17.37 -6.91 25.67
N MET A 149 17.53 -5.69 25.15
CA MET A 149 18.69 -4.84 25.47
C MET A 149 18.45 -4.03 26.74
N CYS A 150 19.52 -3.73 27.47
CA CYS A 150 19.51 -2.84 28.62
C CYS A 150 19.21 -1.40 28.20
N GLN A 151 18.27 -0.76 28.89
CA GLN A 151 17.82 0.60 28.57
C GLN A 151 18.73 1.71 29.13
N PHE A 152 19.68 1.36 30.01
CA PHE A 152 20.47 2.33 30.78
C PHE A 152 21.98 2.29 30.47
N CYS A 153 22.42 1.39 29.59
CA CYS A 153 23.82 1.37 29.16
C CYS A 153 24.08 2.53 28.18
N LYS A 154 25.23 3.21 28.35
CA LYS A 154 25.79 4.02 27.26
C LYS A 154 26.16 3.08 26.10
N PRO A 155 26.07 3.53 24.83
CA PRO A 155 26.47 2.71 23.69
C PRO A 155 27.90 2.16 23.85
N PRO A 156 28.17 0.86 23.55
CA PRO A 156 27.22 -0.14 23.08
C PRO A 156 26.30 -0.67 24.20
N GLN A 157 25.02 -0.85 23.89
CA GLN A 157 24.06 -1.42 24.84
C GLN A 157 24.35 -2.90 25.09
N LEU A 158 24.27 -3.33 26.34
CA LEU A 158 24.43 -4.73 26.74
C LEU A 158 23.08 -5.44 26.79
N GLU A 159 23.07 -6.75 26.63
CA GLU A 159 21.86 -7.56 26.83
C GLU A 159 21.37 -7.45 28.28
N ALA A 160 20.06 -7.29 28.44
CA ALA A 160 19.41 -7.26 29.73
C ALA A 160 19.32 -8.67 30.30
N THR A 161 19.68 -8.81 31.56
CA THR A 161 19.60 -10.05 32.32
C THR A 161 18.50 -10.00 33.38
N LYS A 162 18.01 -8.80 33.71
CA LYS A 162 17.00 -8.56 34.76
C LYS A 162 15.99 -7.53 34.28
N GLY A 163 14.72 -7.75 34.57
CA GLY A 163 13.64 -6.79 34.44
C GLY A 163 13.13 -6.34 35.81
N CYS A 164 12.44 -5.20 35.87
CA CYS A 164 11.68 -4.77 37.03
C CYS A 164 10.32 -4.27 36.58
N THR A 165 9.24 -4.89 37.06
CA THR A 165 7.85 -4.53 36.71
C THR A 165 7.43 -3.20 37.29
N GLU A 166 7.94 -2.85 38.47
CA GLU A 166 7.69 -1.56 39.13
C GLU A 166 8.40 -0.41 38.41
N CYS A 167 9.65 -0.61 37.98
CA CYS A 167 10.39 0.37 37.17
C CYS A 167 10.07 0.29 35.67
N LYS A 168 9.27 -0.70 35.24
CA LYS A 168 8.89 -0.98 33.84
C LYS A 168 10.09 -0.98 32.88
N SER A 169 11.19 -1.57 33.30
CA SER A 169 12.46 -1.49 32.57
C SER A 169 13.33 -2.74 32.69
N SER A 170 14.13 -2.96 31.65
CA SER A 170 15.08 -4.07 31.53
C SER A 170 16.52 -3.56 31.65
N PHE A 171 17.32 -4.25 32.46
CA PHE A 171 18.66 -3.87 32.89
C PHE A 171 19.66 -5.01 32.66
N CYS A 172 20.91 -4.65 32.34
CA CYS A 172 22.04 -5.56 32.53
C CYS A 172 22.35 -5.70 34.03
N ASN A 173 23.18 -6.68 34.41
CA ASN A 173 23.53 -6.92 35.80
C ASN A 173 24.14 -5.71 36.52
N GLU A 174 24.93 -4.89 35.81
CA GLU A 174 25.60 -3.72 36.38
C GLU A 174 24.62 -2.56 36.57
N CYS A 175 23.87 -2.20 35.54
CA CYS A 175 22.85 -1.14 35.63
C CYS A 175 21.77 -1.49 36.66
N PHE A 176 21.40 -2.76 36.81
CA PHE A 176 20.42 -3.17 37.83
C PHE A 176 20.92 -2.81 39.24
N LYS A 177 22.18 -3.14 39.57
CA LYS A 177 22.78 -2.83 40.89
C LYS A 177 22.89 -1.32 41.13
N LEU A 178 23.21 -0.55 40.09
CA LEU A 178 23.28 0.91 40.18
C LEU A 178 21.91 1.55 40.44
N TYR A 179 20.85 0.99 39.85
CA TYR A 179 19.47 1.50 40.00
C TYR A 179 18.72 0.94 41.21
N HIS A 180 19.17 -0.21 41.75
CA HIS A 180 18.61 -0.90 42.90
C HIS A 180 19.68 -1.11 44.00
N PRO A 181 20.29 -0.03 44.52
CA PRO A 181 21.30 -0.15 45.57
C PRO A 181 20.67 -0.54 46.91
N TRP A 182 21.34 -1.42 47.65
CA TRP A 182 20.87 -1.95 48.93
C TRP A 182 20.49 -0.82 49.91
N GLY A 183 19.39 -1.01 50.65
CA GLY A 183 18.89 -0.02 51.62
C GLY A 183 18.03 1.10 51.03
N THR A 184 17.72 1.07 49.73
CA THR A 184 16.75 1.98 49.10
C THR A 184 15.38 1.34 48.92
N GLN A 185 14.32 2.14 48.77
CA GLN A 185 12.98 1.63 48.41
C GLN A 185 13.03 0.80 47.11
N LYS A 186 13.87 1.21 46.15
CA LYS A 186 14.05 0.47 44.90
C LYS A 186 14.67 -0.90 45.08
N ALA A 187 15.48 -1.14 46.13
CA ALA A 187 16.01 -2.46 46.41
C ALA A 187 14.92 -3.48 46.83
N GLN A 188 13.73 -3.01 47.21
CA GLN A 188 12.60 -3.89 47.53
C GLN A 188 11.86 -4.38 46.28
N HIS A 189 12.14 -3.82 45.09
CA HIS A 189 11.51 -4.27 43.87
C HIS A 189 11.98 -5.68 43.48
N GLU A 190 11.06 -6.55 43.08
CA GLU A 190 11.39 -7.93 42.72
C GLU A 190 12.00 -8.00 41.30
N PRO A 191 13.21 -8.59 41.12
CA PRO A 191 13.78 -8.80 39.80
C PRO A 191 13.01 -9.88 39.03
N THR A 192 12.56 -9.54 37.83
CA THR A 192 11.85 -10.42 36.89
C THR A 192 12.75 -10.79 35.70
N PRO A 193 12.40 -11.79 34.88
CA PRO A 193 13.08 -11.96 33.60
C PRO A 193 12.91 -10.70 32.74
N PRO A 194 13.90 -10.37 31.89
CA PRO A 194 13.77 -9.25 30.96
C PRO A 194 12.55 -9.50 30.05
N THR A 195 11.72 -8.47 29.89
CA THR A 195 10.52 -8.53 29.04
C THR A 195 10.42 -7.24 28.23
N LEU A 196 9.83 -7.33 27.04
CA LEU A 196 9.46 -6.16 26.23
C LEU A 196 8.12 -5.55 26.70
N THR A 197 7.34 -6.28 27.49
CA THR A 197 6.04 -5.84 27.99
C THR A 197 5.94 -6.01 29.50
N PHE A 198 5.85 -4.89 30.22
CA PHE A 198 5.62 -4.86 31.66
C PHE A 198 4.13 -4.68 31.92
N ARG A 199 3.34 -5.75 31.76
CA ARG A 199 1.92 -5.71 32.12
C ARG A 199 1.78 -5.70 33.65
N PRO A 200 1.01 -4.77 34.24
CA PRO A 200 0.69 -4.85 35.66
C PRO A 200 -0.13 -6.11 35.91
N LYS A 201 0.22 -6.85 36.97
CA LYS A 201 -0.59 -7.96 37.50
C LYS A 201 -1.82 -7.40 38.21
#